data_AF-A0A9D9GT81-F1
#
_entry.id   AF-A0A9D9GT81-F1
#
_cell.length_a   1.000
_cell.length_b   1.000
_cell.length_c   1.000
_cell.angle_alpha   90.00
_cell.angle_beta   90.00
_cell.angle_gamma   90.00
#
_symmetry.space_group_name_H-M   'P 1'
#
loop_
_entity.id
_entity.type
_entity.pdbx_description
1 polymer ?
#
loop_
_entity_poly.entity_id
_entity_poly.type
_entity_poly.pdbx_seq_one_letter_code
_entity_poly.pdbx_strand_id
1 'polypeptide(L)'
;MPDKLEWLNQHFVLLKAQKVAALQAEQKLPLNTQLAELALDFPAAEDFIKELGRLGKFKDGCGVLCYALHQRAAMWWAYCCVLDLRAELIAAPQEPRDIADIAKPRELKVPKWAQPLPEQPPSPEEQKAQQDLSKLVSDVNKLNAQIKRIVPPRLQELFDNAQRQSLELIKKETGTDLQAVLKEAVELFGKESALADDEDALIDPQSPILKAEAELKGKLEAVRVKTVDLIKQALPEPDLKRKALLQRNCLDGVFDYIAAPDEGNAARLLELGNSCPDTPEGMLALAGYWSFGDLAPAARQVVPTPPGLMANGLNALLLQCALKAGGRYTFAERYERYFILGVETACGRSSWGPYVEQGQSKHALELANIKNYLQGHAGQSKDKGAQSASAADDDHPVSASQEADALSAAQRAAAQAAERLKNMRRSTFVQGRGEEQK
;
A
#
# COMPACT_ATOMS: atom_id res chain seq x y z
N MET A 1 45.09 -16.59 6.77
CA MET A 1 44.01 -17.34 6.10
C MET A 1 42.76 -17.50 7.01
N PRO A 2 42.15 -16.41 7.51
CA PRO A 2 40.90 -16.49 8.28
C PRO A 2 39.64 -16.74 7.43
N ASP A 3 39.68 -16.46 6.12
CA ASP A 3 38.51 -16.60 5.22
C ASP A 3 38.01 -18.05 5.02
N LYS A 4 38.78 -19.06 5.42
CA LYS A 4 38.39 -20.47 5.24
C LYS A 4 37.48 -21.03 6.34
N LEU A 5 37.06 -20.23 7.32
CA LEU A 5 36.18 -20.68 8.42
C LEU A 5 34.81 -20.00 8.44
N GLU A 6 34.49 -19.14 7.46
CA GLU A 6 33.15 -18.53 7.39
C GLU A 6 32.03 -19.56 7.28
N TRP A 7 32.29 -20.71 6.65
CA TRP A 7 31.34 -21.82 6.53
C TRP A 7 30.98 -22.45 7.89
N LEU A 8 31.92 -22.47 8.84
CA LEU A 8 31.70 -23.04 10.17
C LEU A 8 30.67 -22.24 10.97
N ASN A 9 30.57 -20.94 10.69
CA ASN A 9 29.63 -20.01 11.30
C ASN A 9 28.24 -20.03 10.63
N GLN A 10 28.01 -20.89 9.63
CA GLN A 10 26.75 -20.99 8.89
C GLN A 10 25.95 -22.26 9.22
N HIS A 11 26.43 -23.10 10.14
CA HIS A 11 25.72 -24.31 10.56
C HIS A 11 24.57 -24.00 11.50
N PHE A 12 23.45 -24.69 11.30
CA PHE A 12 22.28 -24.51 12.16
C PHE A 12 22.40 -25.42 13.38
N VAL A 13 22.61 -24.81 14.55
CA VAL A 13 22.85 -25.52 15.81
C VAL A 13 21.54 -25.85 16.53
N LEU A 14 20.46 -25.09 16.27
CA LEU A 14 19.21 -25.14 17.04
C LEU A 14 18.04 -25.83 16.30
N LEU A 15 18.33 -26.70 15.34
CA LEU A 15 17.29 -27.51 14.69
C LEU A 15 16.93 -28.74 15.53
N LYS A 16 15.63 -29.04 15.65
CA LYS A 16 15.10 -30.25 16.30
C LYS A 16 15.42 -31.51 15.50
N ALA A 17 15.27 -31.44 14.18
CA ALA A 17 15.47 -32.56 13.27
C ALA A 17 16.38 -32.17 12.13
N GLN A 18 17.29 -33.09 11.77
CA GLN A 18 18.27 -32.87 10.70
C GLN A 18 17.68 -33.06 9.30
N LYS A 19 16.57 -33.81 9.17
CA LYS A 19 15.97 -34.17 7.87
C LYS A 19 14.55 -33.63 7.76
N VAL A 20 14.15 -33.19 6.56
CA VAL A 20 12.79 -32.68 6.28
C VAL A 20 11.73 -33.76 6.50
N ALA A 21 12.02 -35.02 6.12
CA ALA A 21 11.11 -36.14 6.32
C ALA A 21 10.78 -36.40 7.81
N ALA A 22 11.73 -36.16 8.72
CA ALA A 22 11.49 -36.28 10.15
C ALA A 22 10.55 -35.16 10.65
N LEU A 23 10.72 -33.93 10.17
CA LEU A 23 9.80 -32.82 10.47
C LEU A 23 8.37 -33.12 10.00
N GLN A 24 8.20 -33.74 8.83
CA GLN A 24 6.88 -34.15 8.33
C GLN A 24 6.26 -35.27 9.17
N ALA A 25 7.06 -36.27 9.56
CA ALA A 25 6.58 -37.40 10.36
C ALA A 25 6.19 -36.98 11.80
N GLU A 26 7.08 -36.25 12.47
CA GLU A 26 6.97 -35.90 13.89
C GLU A 26 6.14 -34.65 14.13
N GLN A 27 6.40 -33.57 13.38
CA GLN A 27 5.79 -32.26 13.59
C GLN A 27 4.62 -31.97 12.64
N LYS A 28 4.30 -32.91 11.73
CA LYS A 28 3.22 -32.78 10.74
C LYS A 28 3.38 -31.54 9.86
N LEU A 29 4.61 -31.23 9.45
CA LEU A 29 4.93 -30.12 8.54
C LEU A 29 4.08 -30.21 7.25
N PRO A 30 3.24 -29.20 6.93
CA PRO A 30 2.50 -29.17 5.68
C PRO A 30 3.42 -28.77 4.53
N LEU A 31 3.68 -29.69 3.60
CA LEU A 31 4.41 -29.42 2.36
C LEU A 31 3.43 -29.37 1.19
N ASN A 32 3.50 -28.30 0.40
CA ASN A 32 2.84 -28.26 -0.91
C ASN A 32 3.64 -29.10 -1.92
N THR A 33 3.07 -29.38 -3.11
CA THR A 33 3.71 -30.23 -4.13
C THR A 33 5.10 -29.74 -4.52
N GLN A 34 5.27 -28.43 -4.73
CA GLN A 34 6.57 -27.84 -5.13
C GLN A 34 7.62 -27.94 -4.01
N LEU A 35 7.22 -27.77 -2.75
CA LEU A 35 8.11 -27.89 -1.60
C LEU A 35 8.45 -29.36 -1.32
N ALA A 36 7.53 -30.28 -1.60
CA ALA A 36 7.77 -31.71 -1.49
C ALA A 36 8.81 -32.17 -2.52
N GLU A 37 8.73 -31.70 -3.77
CA GLU A 37 9.75 -31.96 -4.80
C GLU A 37 11.11 -31.41 -4.38
N LEU A 38 11.16 -30.15 -3.92
CA LEU A 38 12.39 -29.53 -3.45
C LEU A 38 12.99 -30.26 -2.22
N ALA A 39 12.15 -30.85 -1.36
CA ALA A 39 12.60 -31.63 -0.21
C ALA A 39 13.20 -32.99 -0.59
N LEU A 40 12.92 -33.50 -1.80
CA LEU A 40 13.60 -34.69 -2.34
C LEU A 40 15.02 -34.36 -2.79
N ASP A 41 15.22 -33.21 -3.42
CA ASP A 41 16.52 -32.72 -3.86
C ASP A 41 17.41 -32.31 -2.67
N PHE A 42 16.80 -31.72 -1.64
CA PHE A 42 17.48 -31.25 -0.42
C PHE A 42 16.88 -31.91 0.83
N PRO A 43 17.25 -33.17 1.14
CA PRO A 43 16.65 -33.91 2.26
C PRO A 43 17.08 -33.40 3.64
N ALA A 44 18.23 -32.72 3.74
CA ALA A 44 18.70 -32.10 4.97
C ALA A 44 17.94 -30.78 5.23
N ALA A 45 17.44 -30.60 6.45
CA ALA A 45 16.62 -29.45 6.81
C ALA A 45 17.39 -28.13 6.68
N GLU A 46 18.69 -28.10 7.02
CA GLU A 46 19.54 -26.92 6.86
C GLU A 46 19.67 -26.51 5.39
N ASP A 47 20.02 -27.44 4.51
CA ASP A 47 20.19 -27.18 3.07
C ASP A 47 18.86 -26.76 2.43
N PHE A 48 17.77 -27.42 2.81
CA PHE A 48 16.43 -27.09 2.35
C PHE A 48 16.02 -25.64 2.73
N ILE A 49 16.27 -25.23 3.97
CA ILE A 49 15.97 -23.86 4.42
C ILE A 49 16.84 -22.84 3.67
N LYS A 50 18.14 -23.13 3.48
CA LYS A 50 19.05 -22.25 2.72
C LYS A 50 18.58 -22.09 1.27
N GLU A 51 18.13 -23.17 0.64
CA GLU A 51 17.62 -23.15 -0.72
C GLU A 51 16.33 -22.34 -0.86
N LEU A 52 15.42 -22.41 0.13
CA LEU A 52 14.23 -21.54 0.17
C LEU A 52 14.62 -20.05 0.24
N GLY A 53 15.66 -19.72 0.99
CA GLY A 53 16.23 -18.38 1.02
C GLY A 53 16.80 -17.95 -0.34
N ARG A 54 17.55 -18.84 -1.01
CA ARG A 54 18.12 -18.59 -2.35
C ARG A 54 17.05 -18.34 -3.41
N LEU A 55 15.93 -19.07 -3.34
CA LEU A 55 14.79 -18.94 -4.25
C LEU A 55 13.88 -17.74 -3.91
N GLY A 56 14.16 -16.99 -2.84
CA GLY A 56 13.32 -15.88 -2.38
C GLY A 56 11.96 -16.32 -1.81
N LYS A 57 11.77 -17.60 -1.49
CA LYS A 57 10.55 -18.16 -0.89
C LYS A 57 10.53 -17.96 0.63
N PHE A 58 10.74 -16.72 1.08
CA PHE A 58 10.94 -16.40 2.50
C PHE A 58 9.75 -16.77 3.40
N LYS A 59 8.52 -16.64 2.90
CA LYS A 59 7.31 -17.05 3.64
C LYS A 59 7.31 -18.55 3.94
N ASP A 60 7.62 -19.36 2.94
CA ASP A 60 7.71 -20.82 3.11
C ASP A 60 8.91 -21.18 3.99
N GLY A 61 10.04 -20.47 3.84
CA GLY A 61 11.22 -20.60 4.69
C GLY A 61 10.92 -20.33 6.17
N CYS A 62 10.22 -19.24 6.48
CA CYS A 62 9.71 -18.97 7.84
C CYS A 62 8.78 -20.09 8.31
N GLY A 63 7.90 -20.57 7.42
CA GLY A 63 7.03 -21.71 7.67
C GLY A 63 7.79 -22.92 8.17
N VAL A 64 8.81 -23.35 7.44
CA VAL A 64 9.67 -24.49 7.79
C VAL A 64 10.44 -24.22 9.09
N LEU A 65 10.98 -23.02 9.29
CA LEU A 65 11.69 -22.64 10.52
C LEU A 65 10.82 -22.78 11.78
N CYS A 66 9.52 -22.44 11.71
CA CYS A 66 8.59 -22.63 12.83
C CYS A 66 8.51 -24.09 13.30
N TYR A 67 8.60 -25.06 12.38
CA TYR A 67 8.60 -26.49 12.73
C TYR A 67 10.00 -27.01 13.08
N ALA A 68 11.03 -26.50 12.39
CA ALA A 68 12.39 -27.02 12.46
C ALA A 68 13.15 -26.57 13.71
N LEU A 69 12.92 -25.35 14.20
CA LEU A 69 13.65 -24.80 15.35
C LEU A 69 13.23 -25.45 16.67
N HIS A 70 14.19 -25.56 17.61
CA HIS A 70 13.93 -25.90 19.00
C HIS A 70 12.89 -24.94 19.60
N GLN A 71 11.97 -25.42 20.43
CA GLN A 71 10.79 -24.64 20.89
C GLN A 71 11.20 -23.27 21.47
N ARG A 72 12.17 -23.28 22.39
CA ARG A 72 12.70 -22.05 23.02
C ARG A 72 13.36 -21.09 22.02
N ALA A 73 14.09 -21.61 21.04
CA ALA A 73 14.74 -20.82 20.00
C ALA A 73 13.71 -20.20 19.04
N ALA A 74 12.70 -20.98 18.65
CA ALA A 74 11.59 -20.50 17.85
C ALA A 74 10.80 -19.38 18.56
N MET A 75 10.57 -19.51 19.88
CA MET A 75 9.95 -18.45 20.67
C MET A 75 10.80 -17.17 20.71
N TRP A 76 12.11 -17.29 20.89
CA TRP A 76 13.02 -16.14 20.86
C TRP A 76 13.05 -15.45 19.48
N TRP A 77 13.10 -16.22 18.42
CA TRP A 77 13.03 -15.70 17.05
C TRP A 77 11.72 -14.95 16.79
N ALA A 78 10.58 -15.56 17.13
CA ALA A 78 9.27 -14.95 16.96
C ALA A 78 9.13 -13.66 17.80
N TYR A 79 9.64 -13.68 19.03
CA TYR A 79 9.76 -12.49 19.88
C TYR A 79 10.56 -11.38 19.19
N CYS A 80 11.72 -11.70 18.61
CA CYS A 80 12.51 -10.73 17.85
C CYS A 80 11.75 -10.18 16.62
N CYS A 81 10.95 -10.98 15.93
CA CYS A 81 10.13 -10.51 14.81
C CYS A 81 9.06 -9.51 15.24
N VAL A 82 8.44 -9.74 16.40
CA VAL A 82 7.49 -8.78 16.99
C VAL A 82 8.19 -7.47 17.38
N LEU A 83 9.40 -7.54 17.92
CA LEU A 83 10.20 -6.33 18.21
C LEU A 83 10.59 -5.56 16.95
N ASP A 84 11.01 -6.25 15.89
CA ASP A 84 11.31 -5.63 14.60
C ASP A 84 10.08 -4.90 14.02
N LEU A 85 8.90 -5.54 14.08
CA LEU A 85 7.64 -4.90 13.69
C LEU A 85 7.34 -3.66 14.55
N ARG A 86 7.51 -3.73 15.87
CA ARG A 86 7.26 -2.57 16.74
C ARG A 86 8.20 -1.41 16.43
N ALA A 87 9.48 -1.68 16.22
CA ALA A 87 10.44 -0.67 15.81
C ALA A 87 10.05 -0.03 14.47
N GLU A 88 9.57 -0.84 13.52
CA GLU A 88 9.05 -0.37 12.23
C GLU A 88 7.83 0.54 12.39
N LEU A 89 6.84 0.14 13.20
CA LEU A 89 5.61 0.89 13.43
C LEU A 89 5.83 2.17 14.24
N ILE A 90 6.84 2.21 15.09
CA ILE A 90 7.24 3.45 15.79
C ILE A 90 7.88 4.43 14.82
N ALA A 91 8.70 3.93 13.88
CA ALA A 91 9.35 4.76 12.87
C ALA A 91 8.36 5.29 11.82
N ALA A 92 7.38 4.48 11.43
CA ALA A 92 6.35 4.83 10.44
C ALA A 92 4.96 4.40 10.96
N PRO A 93 4.38 5.16 11.90
CA PRO A 93 3.08 4.83 12.47
C PRO A 93 2.00 4.87 11.39
N GLN A 94 1.04 3.95 11.49
CA GLN A 94 -0.13 3.99 10.63
C GLN A 94 -0.95 5.24 10.96
N GLU A 95 -1.25 6.05 9.95
CA GLU A 95 -2.24 7.10 10.10
C GLU A 95 -3.61 6.45 10.41
N PRO A 96 -4.26 6.82 11.52
CA PRO A 96 -5.58 6.30 11.83
C PRO A 96 -6.50 6.62 10.66
N ARG A 97 -7.07 5.59 10.02
CA ARG A 97 -8.08 5.81 8.98
C ARG A 97 -9.23 6.55 9.63
N ASP A 98 -9.51 7.76 9.15
CA ASP A 98 -10.68 8.47 9.62
C ASP A 98 -11.91 7.66 9.23
N ILE A 99 -12.79 7.37 10.19
CA ILE A 99 -14.06 6.70 9.91
C ILE A 99 -14.89 7.58 8.95
N ALA A 100 -14.65 8.89 8.94
CA ALA A 100 -15.24 9.81 7.97
C ALA A 100 -14.77 9.55 6.52
N ASP A 101 -13.60 8.93 6.29
CA ASP A 101 -13.18 8.53 4.94
C ASP A 101 -14.04 7.39 4.38
N ILE A 102 -14.69 6.59 5.23
CA ILE A 102 -15.70 5.61 4.80
C ILE A 102 -16.93 6.33 4.23
N ALA A 103 -17.22 7.54 4.71
CA ALA A 103 -18.35 8.35 4.26
C ALA A 103 -18.07 9.13 2.97
N LYS A 104 -16.80 9.31 2.56
CA LYS A 104 -16.48 10.05 1.33
C LYS A 104 -17.04 9.29 0.11
N PRO A 105 -17.80 9.94 -0.78
CA PRO A 105 -18.26 9.33 -2.02
C PRO A 105 -17.05 8.78 -2.77
N ARG A 106 -16.98 7.45 -2.87
CA ARG A 106 -15.90 6.82 -3.63
C ARG A 106 -16.16 7.16 -5.10
N GLU A 107 -15.34 8.02 -5.68
CA GLU A 107 -15.39 8.28 -7.12
C GLU A 107 -15.28 6.93 -7.83
N LEU A 108 -16.39 6.52 -8.44
CA LEU A 108 -16.42 5.35 -9.30
C LEU A 108 -15.57 5.73 -10.50
N LYS A 109 -14.29 5.36 -10.47
CA LYS A 109 -13.42 5.47 -11.65
C LYS A 109 -14.03 4.58 -12.71
N VAL A 110 -14.81 5.18 -13.59
CA VAL A 110 -15.39 4.52 -14.75
C VAL A 110 -14.20 3.86 -15.49
N PRO A 111 -14.22 2.53 -15.67
CA PRO A 111 -13.16 1.85 -16.38
C PRO A 111 -12.89 2.51 -17.72
N LYS A 112 -11.65 2.51 -18.20
CA LYS A 112 -11.26 3.20 -19.45
C LYS A 112 -12.12 2.82 -20.68
N TRP A 113 -12.70 1.63 -20.69
CA TRP A 113 -13.59 1.17 -21.77
C TRP A 113 -14.99 1.79 -21.74
N ALA A 114 -15.41 2.35 -20.60
CA ALA A 114 -16.68 3.04 -20.40
C ALA A 114 -16.49 4.56 -20.28
N GLN A 115 -15.26 5.06 -20.37
CA GLN A 115 -15.03 6.50 -20.51
C GLN A 115 -15.43 6.90 -21.93
N PRO A 116 -16.15 8.02 -22.11
CA PRO A 116 -16.43 8.53 -23.44
C PRO A 116 -15.11 8.65 -24.20
N LEU A 117 -15.09 8.15 -25.44
CA LEU A 117 -13.94 8.29 -26.29
C LEU A 117 -13.59 9.78 -26.36
N PRO A 118 -12.32 10.17 -26.14
CA PRO A 118 -11.92 11.56 -26.30
C PRO A 118 -12.39 12.02 -27.68
N GLU A 119 -13.10 13.15 -27.73
CA GLU A 119 -13.57 13.77 -28.97
C GLU A 119 -12.43 13.70 -29.99
N GLN A 120 -12.64 12.90 -31.04
CA GLN A 120 -11.64 12.82 -32.08
C GLN A 120 -11.55 14.22 -32.69
N PRO A 121 -10.33 14.77 -32.87
CA PRO A 121 -10.19 16.04 -33.56
C PRO A 121 -10.92 15.94 -34.91
N PRO A 122 -11.68 16.98 -35.32
CA PRO A 122 -12.52 16.93 -36.50
C PRO A 122 -11.69 16.44 -37.67
N SER A 123 -12.25 15.48 -38.42
CA SER A 123 -11.51 14.80 -39.47
C SER A 123 -10.95 15.81 -40.47
N PRO A 124 -9.85 15.50 -41.19
CA PRO A 124 -9.35 16.37 -42.25
C PRO A 124 -10.43 16.73 -43.30
N GLU A 125 -11.42 15.84 -43.48
CA GLU A 125 -12.56 16.06 -44.36
C GLU A 125 -13.55 17.07 -43.79
N GLU A 126 -13.83 17.03 -42.48
CA GLU A 126 -14.69 18.00 -41.79
C GLU A 126 -14.04 19.39 -41.71
N GLN A 127 -12.74 19.45 -41.44
CA GLN A 127 -11.98 20.71 -41.46
C GLN A 127 -11.96 21.33 -42.86
N LYS A 128 -11.80 20.49 -43.90
CA LYS A 128 -11.87 20.94 -45.29
C LYS A 128 -13.28 21.37 -45.66
N ALA A 129 -14.31 20.66 -45.22
CA ALA A 129 -15.71 21.03 -45.44
C ALA A 129 -16.04 22.40 -44.81
N GLN A 130 -15.59 22.66 -43.57
CA GLN A 130 -15.76 23.97 -42.93
C GLN A 130 -15.00 25.09 -43.67
N GLN A 131 -13.77 24.82 -44.11
CA GLN A 131 -13.00 25.79 -44.90
C GLN A 131 -13.66 26.06 -46.26
N ASP A 132 -14.15 25.04 -46.95
CA ASP A 132 -14.82 25.17 -48.24
C ASP A 132 -16.16 25.90 -48.10
N LEU A 133 -16.92 25.66 -47.02
CA LEU A 133 -18.15 26.40 -46.72
C LEU A 133 -17.85 27.89 -46.49
N SER A 134 -16.83 28.20 -45.69
CA SER A 134 -16.46 29.59 -45.40
C SER A 134 -15.97 30.33 -46.65
N LYS A 135 -15.23 29.65 -47.54
CA LYS A 135 -14.84 30.19 -48.85
C LYS A 135 -16.04 30.45 -49.73
N LEU A 136 -16.96 29.48 -49.85
CA LEU A 136 -18.17 29.61 -50.66
C LEU A 136 -19.02 30.80 -50.22
N VAL A 137 -19.23 30.97 -48.90
CA VAL A 137 -19.94 32.12 -48.33
C VAL A 137 -19.23 33.43 -48.67
N SER A 138 -17.91 33.46 -48.58
CA SER A 138 -17.13 34.67 -48.93
C SER A 138 -17.22 35.02 -50.41
N ASP A 139 -17.23 34.02 -51.29
CA ASP A 139 -17.26 34.21 -52.74
C ASP A 139 -18.65 34.63 -53.21
N VAL A 140 -19.71 34.07 -52.64
CA VAL A 140 -21.09 34.53 -52.86
C VAL A 140 -21.25 36.00 -52.46
N ASN A 141 -20.69 36.40 -51.32
CA ASN A 141 -20.75 37.80 -50.87
C ASN A 141 -19.97 38.75 -51.79
N LYS A 142 -18.81 38.33 -52.30
CA LYS A 142 -18.03 39.11 -53.28
C LYS A 142 -18.76 39.24 -54.61
N LEU A 143 -19.34 38.14 -55.13
CA LEU A 143 -20.10 38.15 -56.38
C LEU A 143 -21.31 39.08 -56.26
N ASN A 144 -22.02 39.04 -55.13
CA ASN A 144 -23.15 39.91 -54.85
C ASN A 144 -22.72 41.39 -54.82
N ALA A 145 -21.57 41.71 -54.22
CA ALA A 145 -21.01 43.06 -54.24
C ALA A 145 -20.59 43.52 -55.65
N GLN A 146 -20.08 42.62 -56.50
CA GLN A 146 -19.73 42.92 -57.89
C GLN A 146 -20.97 43.13 -58.77
N ILE A 147 -22.00 42.29 -58.63
CA ILE A 147 -23.28 42.45 -59.32
C ILE A 147 -23.89 43.81 -58.96
N LYS A 148 -23.84 44.20 -57.68
CA LYS A 148 -24.31 45.53 -57.23
C LYS A 148 -23.58 46.72 -57.87
N ARG A 149 -22.34 46.54 -58.36
CA ARG A 149 -21.57 47.59 -59.05
C ARG A 149 -21.86 47.65 -60.55
N ILE A 150 -22.21 46.52 -61.17
CA ILE A 150 -22.44 46.42 -62.63
C ILE A 150 -23.87 46.82 -62.97
N VAL A 151 -24.84 46.50 -62.12
CA VAL A 151 -26.26 46.78 -62.40
C VAL A 151 -26.55 48.26 -62.12
N PRO A 152 -27.02 49.04 -63.12
CA PRO A 152 -27.43 50.42 -62.94
C PRO A 152 -28.48 50.57 -61.83
N PRO A 153 -28.44 51.65 -61.01
CA PRO A 153 -29.37 51.86 -59.89
C PRO A 153 -30.84 51.75 -60.27
N ARG A 154 -31.20 52.20 -61.48
CA ARG A 154 -32.57 52.13 -62.02
C ARG A 154 -33.08 50.69 -62.24
N LEU A 155 -32.18 49.77 -62.60
CA LEU A 155 -32.53 48.36 -62.76
C LEU A 155 -32.58 47.63 -61.41
N GLN A 156 -31.76 48.04 -60.44
CA GLN A 156 -31.87 47.56 -59.06
C GLN A 156 -33.21 47.95 -58.45
N GLU A 157 -33.66 49.20 -58.61
CA GLU A 157 -34.97 49.63 -58.13
C GLU A 157 -36.11 48.86 -58.78
N LEU A 158 -36.05 48.59 -60.09
CA LEU A 158 -37.05 47.76 -60.77
C LEU A 158 -37.05 46.32 -60.27
N PHE A 159 -35.87 45.73 -60.06
CA PHE A 159 -35.73 44.38 -59.53
C PHE A 159 -36.23 44.29 -58.09
N ASP A 160 -35.84 45.22 -57.21
CA ASP A 160 -36.29 45.28 -55.83
C ASP A 160 -37.81 45.48 -55.75
N ASN A 161 -38.38 46.29 -56.65
CA ASN A 161 -39.82 46.51 -56.71
C ASN A 161 -40.56 45.26 -57.22
N ALA A 162 -40.04 44.58 -58.24
CA ALA A 162 -40.58 43.30 -58.72
C ALA A 162 -40.45 42.20 -57.66
N GLN A 163 -39.33 42.14 -56.95
CA GLN A 163 -39.09 41.21 -55.86
C GLN A 163 -40.07 41.46 -54.71
N ARG A 164 -40.26 42.72 -54.29
CA ARG A 164 -41.28 43.08 -53.28
C ARG A 164 -42.69 42.69 -53.73
N GLN A 165 -43.07 42.98 -54.97
CA GLN A 165 -44.38 42.60 -55.51
C GLN A 165 -44.56 41.08 -55.54
N SER A 166 -43.53 40.33 -55.93
CA SER A 166 -43.57 38.87 -55.92
C SER A 166 -43.68 38.30 -54.50
N LEU A 167 -42.95 38.87 -53.53
CA LEU A 167 -43.02 38.48 -52.13
C LEU A 167 -44.39 38.83 -51.50
N GLU A 168 -45.00 39.95 -51.89
CA GLU A 168 -46.35 40.33 -51.47
C GLU A 168 -47.43 39.42 -52.07
N LEU A 169 -47.29 38.99 -53.33
CA LEU A 169 -48.20 38.03 -53.96
C LEU A 169 -48.11 36.65 -53.29
N ILE A 170 -46.88 36.18 -53.05
CA ILE A 170 -46.65 34.94 -52.30
C ILE A 170 -47.27 35.05 -50.91
N LYS A 171 -47.04 36.16 -50.19
CA LYS A 171 -47.64 36.40 -48.88
C LYS A 171 -49.18 36.42 -48.90
N LYS A 172 -49.80 36.88 -49.99
CA LYS A 172 -51.26 36.83 -50.18
C LYS A 172 -51.77 35.40 -50.44
N GLU A 173 -51.01 34.58 -51.15
CA GLU A 173 -51.41 33.20 -51.46
C GLU A 173 -51.13 32.21 -50.33
N THR A 174 -49.96 32.29 -49.68
CA THR A 174 -49.54 31.34 -48.63
C THR A 174 -49.82 31.85 -47.22
N GLY A 175 -50.15 33.13 -47.04
CA GLY A 175 -50.43 33.74 -45.74
C GLY A 175 -49.20 33.97 -44.85
N THR A 176 -47.99 33.59 -45.30
CA THR A 176 -46.74 33.70 -44.54
C THR A 176 -45.65 34.40 -45.36
N ASP A 177 -44.78 35.14 -44.69
CA ASP A 177 -43.64 35.79 -45.34
C ASP A 177 -42.55 34.75 -45.65
N LEU A 178 -42.09 34.68 -46.90
CA LEU A 178 -41.12 33.68 -47.35
C LEU A 178 -39.82 33.75 -46.53
N GLN A 179 -39.41 34.94 -46.08
CA GLN A 179 -38.25 35.08 -45.19
C GLN A 179 -38.52 34.58 -43.77
N ALA A 180 -39.75 34.70 -43.28
CA ALA A 180 -40.15 34.14 -42.00
C ALA A 180 -40.17 32.61 -42.06
N VAL A 181 -40.69 32.02 -43.14
CA VAL A 181 -40.68 30.56 -43.37
C VAL A 181 -39.24 30.04 -43.48
N LEU A 182 -38.36 30.76 -44.19
CA LEU A 182 -36.95 30.37 -44.29
C LEU A 182 -36.24 30.45 -42.93
N LYS A 183 -36.54 31.49 -42.14
CA LYS A 183 -35.99 31.64 -40.78
C LYS A 183 -36.53 30.56 -39.84
N GLU A 184 -37.81 30.25 -39.92
CA GLU A 184 -38.46 29.19 -39.14
C GLU A 184 -37.89 27.81 -39.52
N ALA A 185 -37.69 27.54 -40.81
CA ALA A 185 -37.04 26.32 -41.29
C ALA A 185 -35.59 26.22 -40.77
N VAL A 186 -34.82 27.30 -40.81
CA VAL A 186 -33.45 27.32 -40.26
C VAL A 186 -33.45 27.14 -38.74
N GLU A 187 -34.43 27.66 -38.02
CA GLU A 187 -34.58 27.43 -36.57
C GLU A 187 -35.04 26.00 -36.26
N LEU A 188 -35.87 25.39 -37.11
CA LEU A 188 -36.33 24.00 -36.97
C LEU A 188 -35.19 23.02 -37.24
N PHE A 189 -34.49 23.18 -38.37
CA PHE A 189 -33.33 22.35 -38.74
C PHE A 189 -32.11 22.63 -37.86
N GLY A 190 -31.93 23.87 -37.38
CA GLY A 190 -30.89 24.20 -36.40
C GLY A 190 -31.13 23.54 -35.05
N LYS A 191 -32.39 23.36 -34.64
CA LYS A 191 -32.75 22.58 -33.45
C LYS A 191 -32.56 21.08 -33.69
N GLU A 192 -32.98 20.54 -34.83
CA GLU A 192 -32.77 19.11 -35.16
C GLU A 192 -31.30 18.73 -35.38
N SER A 193 -30.47 19.64 -35.90
CA SER A 193 -29.03 19.41 -36.05
C SER A 193 -28.26 19.58 -34.75
N ALA A 194 -28.67 20.50 -33.86
CA ALA A 194 -28.10 20.59 -32.51
C ALA A 194 -28.51 19.43 -31.60
N LEU A 195 -29.56 18.68 -31.97
CA LEU A 195 -30.00 17.45 -31.29
C LEU A 195 -29.16 16.21 -31.67
N ALA A 196 -28.33 16.27 -32.72
CA ALA A 196 -27.58 15.12 -33.22
C ALA A 196 -26.16 14.99 -32.65
N ASP A 197 -25.54 16.10 -32.22
CA ASP A 197 -24.12 16.11 -31.84
C ASP A 197 -23.87 16.28 -30.32
N ASP A 198 -24.91 16.49 -29.52
CA ASP A 198 -24.77 16.76 -28.07
C ASP A 198 -25.81 15.96 -27.26
N GLU A 199 -25.59 14.65 -27.13
CA GLU A 199 -26.44 13.74 -26.33
C GLU A 199 -26.59 14.21 -24.87
N ASP A 200 -25.63 15.01 -24.36
CA ASP A 200 -25.65 15.58 -23.02
C ASP A 200 -26.54 16.84 -22.89
N ALA A 201 -26.87 17.53 -23.99
CA ALA A 201 -27.71 18.74 -23.98
C ALA A 201 -29.23 18.44 -23.98
N LEU A 202 -29.61 17.18 -24.19
CA LEU A 202 -31.01 16.72 -24.34
C LEU A 202 -31.69 16.34 -23.02
N ILE A 203 -30.94 16.20 -21.93
CA ILE A 203 -31.52 15.84 -20.64
C ILE A 203 -31.94 17.13 -19.93
N ASP A 204 -33.24 17.43 -19.98
CA ASP A 204 -33.83 18.50 -19.16
C ASP A 204 -33.34 18.34 -17.71
N PRO A 205 -32.65 19.35 -17.12
CA PRO A 205 -32.21 19.33 -15.73
C PRO A 205 -33.36 19.05 -14.74
N GLN A 206 -34.61 19.30 -15.16
CA GLN A 206 -35.82 19.00 -14.41
C GLN A 206 -36.41 17.61 -14.66
N SER A 207 -35.76 16.78 -15.49
CA SER A 207 -36.20 15.43 -15.81
C SER A 207 -36.51 14.64 -14.53
N PRO A 208 -37.64 13.91 -14.48
CA PRO A 208 -37.95 13.02 -13.38
C PRO A 208 -36.82 12.05 -13.03
N ILE A 209 -36.01 11.67 -14.03
CA ILE A 209 -34.88 10.75 -13.86
C ILE A 209 -33.75 11.42 -13.07
N LEU A 210 -33.34 12.64 -13.44
CA LEU A 210 -32.29 13.38 -12.72
C LEU A 210 -32.74 13.78 -11.30
N LYS A 211 -34.02 14.13 -11.13
CA LYS A 211 -34.60 14.37 -9.79
C LYS A 211 -34.57 13.11 -8.93
N ALA A 212 -34.96 11.96 -9.49
CA ALA A 212 -34.89 10.68 -8.79
C ALA A 212 -33.44 10.29 -8.46
N GLU A 213 -32.49 10.55 -9.36
CA GLU A 213 -31.07 10.31 -9.13
C GLU A 213 -30.53 11.19 -7.99
N ALA A 214 -30.82 12.49 -8.01
CA ALA A 214 -30.42 13.43 -6.97
C ALA A 214 -31.04 13.06 -5.61
N GLU A 215 -32.32 12.68 -5.59
CA GLU A 215 -33.01 12.21 -4.38
C GLU A 215 -32.40 10.91 -3.86
N LEU A 216 -32.07 9.97 -4.74
CA LEU A 216 -31.46 8.69 -4.37
C LEU A 216 -30.03 8.88 -3.84
N LYS A 217 -29.24 9.75 -4.47
CA LYS A 217 -27.93 10.19 -3.97
C LYS A 217 -28.06 10.83 -2.58
N GLY A 218 -29.03 11.72 -2.39
CA GLY A 218 -29.30 12.35 -1.09
C GLY A 218 -29.70 11.33 -0.01
N LYS A 219 -30.58 10.37 -0.33
CA LYS A 219 -30.96 9.28 0.58
C LYS A 219 -29.79 8.37 0.92
N LEU A 220 -28.96 8.01 -0.04
CA LEU A 220 -27.75 7.20 0.17
C LEU A 220 -26.78 7.91 1.12
N GLU A 221 -26.53 9.21 0.90
CA GLU A 221 -25.66 9.98 1.80
C GLU A 221 -26.26 10.10 3.21
N ALA A 222 -27.57 10.32 3.34
CA ALA A 222 -28.23 10.34 4.64
C ALA A 222 -28.11 8.99 5.38
N VAL A 223 -28.23 7.86 4.67
CA VAL A 223 -28.02 6.52 5.23
C VAL A 223 -26.56 6.30 5.60
N ARG A 224 -25.61 6.76 4.79
CA ARG A 224 -24.16 6.68 5.09
C ARG A 224 -23.80 7.42 6.37
N VAL A 225 -24.23 8.67 6.51
CA VAL A 225 -23.96 9.48 7.73
C VAL A 225 -24.55 8.81 8.95
N LYS A 226 -25.82 8.39 8.90
CA LYS A 226 -26.47 7.65 10.00
C LYS A 226 -25.75 6.35 10.35
N THR A 227 -25.24 5.62 9.35
CA THR A 227 -24.50 4.38 9.55
C THR A 227 -23.16 4.65 10.25
N VAL A 228 -22.44 5.70 9.85
CA VAL A 228 -21.19 6.10 10.51
C VAL A 228 -21.43 6.53 11.95
N ASP A 229 -22.50 7.28 12.22
CA ASP A 229 -22.85 7.66 13.60
C ASP A 229 -23.25 6.45 14.43
N LEU A 230 -24.01 5.51 13.86
CA LEU A 230 -24.35 4.25 14.53
C LEU A 230 -23.10 3.40 14.82
N ILE A 231 -22.14 3.33 13.88
CA ILE A 231 -20.85 2.67 14.07
C ILE A 231 -20.09 3.32 15.22
N LYS A 232 -20.00 4.65 15.26
CA LYS A 232 -19.34 5.40 16.35
C LYS A 232 -20.02 5.19 17.71
N GLN A 233 -21.35 5.06 17.74
CA GLN A 233 -22.09 4.80 18.98
C GLN A 233 -21.97 3.34 19.45
N ALA A 234 -21.89 2.39 18.51
CA ALA A 234 -21.81 0.96 18.82
C ALA A 234 -20.40 0.48 19.17
N LEU A 235 -19.35 1.11 18.60
CA LEU A 235 -17.96 0.75 18.88
C LEU A 235 -17.40 1.59 20.03
N PRO A 236 -17.03 0.98 21.16
CA PRO A 236 -16.36 1.71 22.22
C PRO A 236 -15.02 2.24 21.72
N GLU A 237 -14.64 3.43 22.16
CA GLU A 237 -13.32 3.99 21.85
C GLU A 237 -12.24 3.03 22.38
N PRO A 238 -11.25 2.67 21.55
CA PRO A 238 -10.20 1.77 21.98
C PRO A 238 -9.36 2.43 23.07
N ASP A 239 -9.29 1.82 24.25
CA ASP A 239 -8.38 2.25 25.31
C ASP A 239 -6.94 1.91 24.92
N LEU A 240 -6.29 2.87 24.25
CA LEU A 240 -4.91 2.75 23.76
C LEU A 240 -3.91 2.52 24.90
N LYS A 241 -4.16 3.07 26.09
CA LYS A 241 -3.27 2.91 27.24
C LYS A 241 -3.35 1.49 27.79
N ARG A 242 -4.57 0.97 27.97
CA ARG A 242 -4.78 -0.42 28.39
C ARG A 242 -4.23 -1.39 27.35
N LYS A 243 -4.43 -1.13 26.06
CA LYS A 243 -3.87 -1.96 24.98
C LYS A 243 -2.34 -2.00 25.03
N ALA A 244 -1.70 -0.83 25.13
CA ALA A 244 -0.24 -0.75 25.23
C ALA A 244 0.30 -1.46 26.49
N LEU A 245 -0.41 -1.37 27.62
CA LEU A 245 -0.06 -2.09 28.84
C LEU A 245 -0.17 -3.61 28.67
N LEU A 246 -1.26 -4.10 28.08
CA LEU A 246 -1.45 -5.52 27.81
C LEU A 246 -0.37 -6.07 26.86
N GLN A 247 -0.07 -5.35 25.78
CA GLN A 247 1.00 -5.71 24.84
C GLN A 247 2.35 -5.77 25.53
N ARG A 248 2.66 -4.80 26.41
CA ARG A 248 3.88 -4.82 27.21
C ARG A 248 3.93 -6.04 28.14
N ASN A 249 2.86 -6.28 28.90
CA ASN A 249 2.79 -7.41 29.82
C ASN A 249 2.96 -8.75 29.10
N CYS A 250 2.42 -8.90 27.88
CA CYS A 250 2.63 -10.07 27.04
C CYS A 250 4.12 -10.26 26.69
N LEU A 251 4.81 -9.20 26.28
CA LEU A 251 6.23 -9.26 25.93
C LEU A 251 7.12 -9.54 27.14
N ASP A 252 6.81 -8.95 28.30
CA ASP A 252 7.47 -9.25 29.57
C ASP A 252 7.27 -10.73 29.93
N GLY A 253 6.03 -11.23 29.89
CA GLY A 253 5.73 -12.64 30.18
C GLY A 253 6.38 -13.62 29.20
N VAL A 254 6.44 -13.29 27.90
CA VAL A 254 7.12 -14.13 26.89
C VAL A 254 8.62 -14.15 27.14
N PHE A 255 9.23 -13.02 27.51
CA PHE A 255 10.64 -12.99 27.85
C PHE A 255 10.93 -13.82 29.12
N ASP A 256 10.10 -13.69 30.16
CA ASP A 256 10.20 -14.49 31.39
C ASP A 256 10.13 -15.99 31.08
N TYR A 257 9.19 -16.40 30.22
CA TYR A 257 9.08 -17.78 29.74
C TYR A 257 10.29 -18.24 28.93
N ILE A 258 10.81 -17.39 28.04
CA ILE A 258 12.03 -17.68 27.29
C ILE A 258 13.23 -17.80 28.25
N ALA A 259 13.28 -17.05 29.35
CA ALA A 259 14.34 -17.16 30.35
C ALA A 259 14.20 -18.43 31.19
N ALA A 260 12.97 -18.76 31.61
CA ALA A 260 12.63 -19.91 32.44
C ALA A 260 11.30 -20.54 31.95
N PRO A 261 11.35 -21.58 31.09
CA PRO A 261 10.15 -22.23 30.57
C PRO A 261 9.55 -23.19 31.62
N ASP A 262 9.02 -22.62 32.69
CA ASP A 262 8.34 -23.32 33.77
C ASP A 262 6.81 -23.24 33.64
N GLU A 263 6.12 -24.05 34.44
CA GLU A 263 4.66 -24.17 34.46
C GLU A 263 3.96 -22.87 34.85
N GLY A 264 4.54 -22.10 35.78
CA GLY A 264 3.98 -20.83 36.23
C GLY A 264 4.02 -19.77 35.13
N ASN A 265 5.14 -19.67 34.43
CA ASN A 265 5.30 -18.78 33.28
C ASN A 265 4.40 -19.22 32.11
N ALA A 266 4.27 -20.53 31.86
CA ALA A 266 3.36 -21.05 30.84
C ALA A 266 1.89 -20.69 31.15
N ALA A 267 1.43 -20.89 32.38
CA ALA A 267 0.08 -20.53 32.82
C ALA A 267 -0.17 -19.02 32.67
N ARG A 268 0.80 -18.19 33.09
CA ARG A 268 0.74 -16.74 32.93
C ARG A 268 0.64 -16.33 31.45
N LEU A 269 1.33 -17.01 30.54
CA LEU A 269 1.23 -16.75 29.10
C LEU A 269 -0.17 -17.03 28.55
N LEU A 270 -0.84 -18.07 29.03
CA LEU A 270 -2.23 -18.37 28.63
C LEU A 270 -3.17 -17.23 29.03
N GLU A 271 -3.06 -16.74 30.27
CA GLU A 271 -3.88 -15.62 30.78
C GLU A 271 -3.62 -14.32 29.99
N LEU A 272 -2.34 -14.00 29.77
CA LEU A 272 -1.94 -12.81 29.02
C LEU A 272 -2.39 -12.88 27.56
N GLY A 273 -2.18 -14.03 26.89
CA GLY A 273 -2.57 -14.24 25.50
C GLY A 273 -4.08 -14.15 25.29
N ASN A 274 -4.88 -14.72 26.20
CA ASN A 274 -6.34 -14.60 26.17
C ASN A 274 -6.85 -13.19 26.43
N SER A 275 -6.05 -12.33 27.05
CA SER A 275 -6.42 -10.94 27.32
C SER A 275 -6.33 -10.03 26.08
N CYS A 276 -5.54 -10.40 25.05
CA CYS A 276 -5.41 -9.63 23.80
C CYS A 276 -5.06 -10.49 22.56
N PRO A 277 -5.88 -11.50 22.22
CA PRO A 277 -5.59 -12.45 21.13
C PRO A 277 -5.56 -11.79 19.73
N ASP A 278 -6.12 -10.58 19.60
CA ASP A 278 -6.14 -9.78 18.36
C ASP A 278 -4.78 -9.11 18.06
N THR A 279 -3.84 -9.14 19.02
CA THR A 279 -2.53 -8.51 18.88
C THR A 279 -1.43 -9.53 18.60
N PRO A 280 -0.38 -9.16 17.84
CA PRO A 280 0.79 -10.03 17.66
C PRO A 280 1.41 -10.44 18.99
N GLU A 281 1.46 -9.54 19.98
CA GLU A 281 2.00 -9.83 21.31
C GLU A 281 1.17 -10.89 22.04
N GLY A 282 -0.15 -10.83 21.96
CA GLY A 282 -1.04 -11.83 22.56
C GLY A 282 -0.95 -13.19 21.85
N MET A 283 -0.89 -13.21 20.51
CA MET A 283 -0.68 -14.44 19.75
C MET A 283 0.69 -15.08 20.05
N LEU A 284 1.74 -14.26 20.24
CA LEU A 284 3.05 -14.73 20.69
C LEU A 284 2.97 -15.37 22.09
N ALA A 285 2.22 -14.78 23.02
CA ALA A 285 2.00 -15.37 24.34
C ALA A 285 1.29 -16.73 24.24
N LEU A 286 0.24 -16.85 23.43
CA LEU A 286 -0.45 -18.14 23.19
C LEU A 286 0.47 -19.18 22.55
N ALA A 287 1.30 -18.79 21.58
CA ALA A 287 2.29 -19.70 20.99
C ALA A 287 3.34 -20.16 22.00
N GLY A 288 3.75 -19.28 22.92
CA GLY A 288 4.65 -19.62 24.03
C GLY A 288 4.02 -20.63 24.99
N TYR A 289 2.75 -20.46 25.33
CA TYR A 289 1.99 -21.43 26.08
C TYR A 289 1.96 -22.81 25.39
N TRP A 290 1.60 -22.88 24.10
CA TRP A 290 1.61 -24.13 23.33
C TRP A 290 3.01 -24.74 23.18
N SER A 291 4.07 -23.95 23.37
CA SER A 291 5.44 -24.45 23.30
C SER A 291 5.87 -25.22 24.56
N PHE A 292 5.15 -25.07 25.68
CA PHE A 292 5.48 -25.72 26.95
C PHE A 292 5.31 -27.25 26.90
N GLY A 293 4.40 -27.75 26.06
CA GLY A 293 4.17 -29.17 25.87
C GLY A 293 3.02 -29.74 26.71
N ASP A 294 2.49 -28.99 27.67
CA ASP A 294 1.29 -29.34 28.45
C ASP A 294 0.20 -28.27 28.30
N LEU A 295 -1.01 -28.69 27.90
CA LEU A 295 -2.19 -27.85 27.72
C LEU A 295 -3.03 -27.70 29.00
N ALA A 296 -2.62 -28.27 30.12
CA ALA A 296 -3.30 -28.13 31.39
C ALA A 296 -2.29 -27.89 32.53
N PRO A 297 -1.53 -26.77 32.51
CA PRO A 297 -0.64 -26.45 33.62
C PRO A 297 -1.47 -26.36 34.92
N ALA A 298 -0.89 -26.84 36.01
CA ALA A 298 -1.46 -27.06 37.34
C ALA A 298 -2.51 -28.16 37.46
N ALA A 299 -2.88 -28.85 36.37
CA ALA A 299 -3.76 -30.00 36.44
C ALA A 299 -3.01 -31.27 36.86
N ARG A 300 -3.74 -32.20 37.48
CA ARG A 300 -3.18 -33.51 37.86
C ARG A 300 -2.85 -34.39 36.64
N GLN A 301 -3.50 -34.13 35.51
CA GLN A 301 -3.33 -34.89 34.28
C GLN A 301 -2.61 -34.03 33.25
N VAL A 302 -1.45 -34.50 32.79
CA VAL A 302 -0.70 -33.89 31.69
C VAL A 302 -1.45 -34.10 30.39
N VAL A 303 -1.80 -33.01 29.71
CA VAL A 303 -2.44 -33.04 28.39
C VAL A 303 -1.40 -32.64 27.35
N PRO A 304 -0.79 -33.60 26.63
CA PRO A 304 0.30 -33.29 25.72
C PRO A 304 -0.17 -32.35 24.60
N THR A 305 0.65 -31.34 24.30
CA THR A 305 0.39 -30.42 23.19
C THR A 305 0.49 -31.19 21.87
N PRO A 306 -0.53 -31.12 20.98
CA PRO A 306 -0.47 -31.74 19.67
C PRO A 306 0.76 -31.28 18.87
N PRO A 307 1.41 -32.20 18.12
CA PRO A 307 2.56 -31.87 17.30
C PRO A 307 2.17 -30.81 16.25
N GLY A 308 3.06 -29.82 16.07
CA GLY A 308 2.84 -28.72 15.13
C GLY A 308 1.91 -27.59 15.61
N LEU A 309 1.20 -27.72 16.74
CA LEU A 309 0.29 -26.67 17.23
C LEU A 309 1.03 -25.34 17.47
N MET A 310 2.18 -25.42 18.16
CA MET A 310 3.05 -24.27 18.40
C MET A 310 3.57 -23.65 17.10
N ALA A 311 4.01 -24.48 16.15
CA ALA A 311 4.51 -24.01 14.85
C ALA A 311 3.40 -23.33 14.02
N ASN A 312 2.17 -23.86 14.06
CA ASN A 312 0.99 -23.23 13.45
C ASN A 312 0.69 -21.87 14.10
N GLY A 313 0.78 -21.79 15.43
CA GLY A 313 0.62 -20.54 16.17
C GLY A 313 1.65 -19.49 15.77
N LEU A 314 2.93 -19.88 15.65
CA LEU A 314 3.98 -18.99 15.17
C LEU A 314 3.78 -18.56 13.71
N ASN A 315 3.31 -19.45 12.83
CA ASN A 315 2.96 -19.09 11.46
C ASN A 315 1.83 -18.06 11.39
N ALA A 316 0.79 -18.25 12.21
CA ALA A 316 -0.31 -17.28 12.33
C ALA A 316 0.19 -15.93 12.87
N LEU A 317 1.07 -15.95 13.87
CA LEU A 317 1.72 -14.75 14.40
C LEU A 317 2.52 -14.01 13.33
N LEU A 318 3.40 -14.70 12.59
CA LEU A 318 4.22 -14.06 11.55
C LEU A 318 3.35 -13.48 10.44
N LEU A 319 2.26 -14.16 10.07
CA LEU A 319 1.28 -13.64 9.14
C LEU A 319 0.59 -12.38 9.68
N GLN A 320 0.19 -12.38 10.96
CA GLN A 320 -0.40 -11.23 11.62
C GLN A 320 0.57 -10.04 11.70
N CYS A 321 1.86 -10.30 11.95
CA CYS A 321 2.92 -9.30 11.89
C CYS A 321 3.08 -8.73 10.48
N ALA A 322 3.18 -9.60 9.47
CA ALA A 322 3.37 -9.20 8.08
C ALA A 322 2.19 -8.38 7.53
N LEU A 323 0.95 -8.71 7.94
CA LEU A 323 -0.28 -8.01 7.54
C LEU A 323 -0.59 -6.77 8.37
N LYS A 324 0.17 -6.48 9.43
CA LYS A 324 -0.10 -5.32 10.28
C LYS A 324 0.00 -4.03 9.45
N ALA A 325 -1.02 -3.20 9.51
CA ALA A 325 -1.03 -1.95 8.75
C ALA A 325 -0.08 -0.91 9.37
N GLY A 326 0.41 -0.01 8.54
CA GLY A 326 1.52 0.91 8.86
C GLY A 326 2.88 0.31 8.53
N GLY A 327 3.95 1.02 8.93
CA GLY A 327 5.32 0.61 8.68
C GLY A 327 5.84 1.00 7.29
N ARG A 328 7.13 0.75 7.06
CA ARG A 328 7.83 1.09 5.81
C ARG A 328 7.99 -0.11 4.86
N TYR A 329 7.85 -1.31 5.38
CA TYR A 329 8.13 -2.53 4.64
C TYR A 329 6.85 -3.13 4.07
N THR A 330 6.97 -3.63 2.84
CA THR A 330 5.95 -4.44 2.20
C THR A 330 5.85 -5.82 2.86
N PHE A 331 4.77 -6.53 2.56
CA PHE A 331 4.55 -7.90 3.05
C PHE A 331 5.72 -8.84 2.74
N ALA A 332 6.27 -8.79 1.52
CA ALA A 332 7.38 -9.64 1.11
C ALA A 332 8.68 -9.30 1.85
N GLU A 333 9.00 -8.01 1.96
CA GLU A 333 10.19 -7.52 2.68
C GLU A 333 10.14 -7.88 4.17
N ARG A 334 8.96 -7.86 4.80
CA ARG A 334 8.81 -8.31 6.20
C ARG A 334 9.16 -9.78 6.36
N TYR A 335 8.67 -10.65 5.47
CA TYR A 335 9.02 -12.07 5.51
C TYR A 335 10.50 -12.32 5.25
N GLU A 336 11.13 -11.57 4.35
CA GLU A 336 12.59 -11.62 4.16
C GLU A 336 13.33 -11.28 5.46
N ARG A 337 12.94 -10.20 6.15
CA ARG A 337 13.53 -9.83 7.44
C ARG A 337 13.32 -10.90 8.51
N TYR A 338 12.09 -11.42 8.63
CA TYR A 338 11.78 -12.47 9.60
C TYR A 338 12.56 -13.75 9.31
N PHE A 339 12.75 -14.10 8.03
CA PHE A 339 13.56 -15.23 7.62
C PHE A 339 15.03 -15.04 8.03
N ILE A 340 15.61 -13.86 7.77
CA ILE A 340 17.00 -13.54 8.16
C ILE A 340 17.16 -13.65 9.68
N LEU A 341 16.25 -13.06 10.46
CA LEU A 341 16.27 -13.18 11.93
C LEU A 341 16.16 -14.64 12.40
N GLY A 342 15.38 -15.46 11.69
CA GLY A 342 15.21 -16.88 11.97
C GLY A 342 16.48 -17.67 11.70
N VAL A 343 17.16 -17.40 10.58
CA VAL A 343 18.46 -17.99 10.24
C VAL A 343 19.53 -17.58 11.25
N GLU A 344 19.60 -16.29 11.64
CA GLU A 344 20.52 -15.82 12.68
C GLU A 344 20.30 -16.53 14.02
N THR A 345 19.03 -16.79 14.35
CA THR A 345 18.66 -17.52 15.56
C THR A 345 19.03 -19.00 15.43
N ALA A 346 18.77 -19.64 14.28
CA ALA A 346 19.13 -21.03 14.00
C ALA A 346 20.64 -21.30 14.11
N CYS A 347 21.46 -20.34 13.66
CA CYS A 347 22.92 -20.33 13.79
C CYS A 347 23.41 -20.00 15.22
N GLY A 348 22.53 -19.62 16.14
CA GLY A 348 22.90 -19.20 17.50
C GLY A 348 23.55 -17.81 17.60
N ARG A 349 23.53 -17.02 16.52
CA ARG A 349 24.07 -15.64 16.52
C ARG A 349 23.18 -14.67 17.28
N SER A 350 21.86 -14.89 17.20
CA SER A 350 20.86 -14.18 17.99
C SER A 350 20.39 -15.10 19.11
N SER A 351 20.86 -14.88 20.33
CA SER A 351 20.46 -15.64 21.52
C SER A 351 19.93 -14.72 22.63
N TRP A 352 19.11 -15.29 23.52
CA TRP A 352 18.55 -14.55 24.67
C TRP A 352 19.51 -14.50 25.87
N GLY A 353 20.57 -15.31 25.88
CA GLY A 353 21.50 -15.46 27.01
C GLY A 353 22.05 -14.13 27.55
N PRO A 354 22.62 -13.25 26.70
CA PRO A 354 23.16 -11.97 27.15
C PRO A 354 22.14 -11.08 27.87
N TYR A 355 20.88 -11.15 27.48
CA TYR A 355 19.79 -10.37 28.09
C TYR A 355 19.36 -10.94 29.44
N VAL A 356 19.38 -12.27 29.58
CA VAL A 356 19.11 -12.94 30.86
C VAL A 356 20.22 -12.65 31.87
N GLU A 357 21.48 -12.69 31.44
CA GLU A 357 22.64 -12.35 32.29
C GLU A 357 22.58 -10.91 32.82
N GLN A 358 22.10 -9.98 32.00
CA GLN A 358 21.93 -8.58 32.38
C GLN A 358 20.66 -8.32 33.21
N GLY A 359 19.78 -9.32 33.35
CA GLY A 359 18.48 -9.17 34.01
C GLY A 359 17.57 -8.14 33.32
N GLN A 360 17.77 -7.90 32.02
CA GLN A 360 17.04 -6.90 31.25
C GLN A 360 16.48 -7.50 29.97
N SER A 361 15.17 -7.33 29.76
CA SER A 361 14.54 -7.78 28.54
C SER A 361 14.97 -6.91 27.34
N LYS A 362 15.14 -7.54 26.16
CA LYS A 362 15.57 -6.84 24.94
C LYS A 362 14.65 -5.68 24.58
N HIS A 363 13.33 -5.85 24.73
CA HIS A 363 12.37 -4.79 24.45
C HIS A 363 12.43 -3.63 25.45
N ALA A 364 12.81 -3.86 26.71
CA ALA A 364 13.03 -2.77 27.66
C ALA A 364 14.22 -1.89 27.24
N LEU A 365 15.30 -2.50 26.76
CA LEU A 365 16.45 -1.78 26.19
C LEU A 365 16.06 -0.97 24.95
N GLU A 366 15.30 -1.55 24.03
CA GLU A 366 14.82 -0.85 22.82
C GLU A 366 13.92 0.36 23.19
N LEU A 367 13.02 0.20 24.17
CA LEU A 367 12.19 1.30 24.65
C LEU A 367 13.01 2.41 25.31
N ALA A 368 14.06 2.08 26.04
CA ALA A 368 14.96 3.07 26.62
C ALA A 368 15.69 3.85 25.51
N ASN A 369 16.18 3.16 24.49
CA ASN A 369 16.85 3.78 23.35
C ASN A 369 15.92 4.71 22.57
N ILE A 370 14.66 4.30 22.33
CA ILE A 370 13.65 5.13 21.66
C ILE A 370 13.33 6.37 22.48
N LYS A 371 13.14 6.25 23.80
CA LYS A 371 12.91 7.40 24.69
C LYS A 371 14.08 8.39 24.63
N ASN A 372 15.31 7.89 24.70
CA ASN A 372 16.52 8.72 24.64
C ASN A 372 16.62 9.45 23.29
N TYR A 373 16.32 8.76 22.18
CA TYR A 373 16.29 9.36 20.85
C TYR A 373 15.25 10.48 20.73
N LEU A 374 14.02 10.24 21.20
CA LEU A 374 12.94 11.24 21.17
C LEU A 374 13.26 12.45 22.06
N GLN A 375 13.86 12.25 23.23
CA GLN A 375 14.29 13.33 24.12
C GLN A 375 15.41 14.17 23.51
N GLY A 376 16.39 13.54 22.84
CA GLY A 376 17.48 14.23 22.14
C GLY A 376 16.99 15.13 21.00
N HIS A 377 16.00 14.68 20.23
CA HIS A 377 15.44 15.49 19.13
C HIS A 377 14.48 16.59 19.61
N ALA A 378 13.74 16.37 20.70
CA ALA A 378 12.87 17.40 21.28
C ALA A 378 13.66 18.62 21.80
N GLY A 379 14.90 18.42 22.28
CA GLY A 379 15.79 19.50 22.70
C GLY A 379 16.28 20.36 21.53
N GLN A 380 16.65 19.76 20.40
CA GLN A 380 17.17 20.47 19.23
C GLN A 380 16.12 21.31 18.49
N SER A 381 14.83 20.97 18.63
CA SER A 381 13.74 21.74 18.03
C SER A 381 13.41 23.04 18.79
N LYS A 382 13.75 23.15 20.08
CA LYS A 382 13.44 24.34 20.89
C LYS A 382 14.49 25.44 20.76
N ASP A 383 15.77 25.09 20.61
CA ASP A 383 16.84 26.10 20.49
C ASP A 383 16.84 26.81 19.13
N LYS A 384 16.33 26.19 18.06
CA LYS A 384 16.16 26.86 16.76
C LYS A 384 15.02 27.90 16.73
N GLY A 385 14.13 27.91 17.73
CA GLY A 385 13.07 28.91 17.85
C GLY A 385 13.43 30.11 18.72
N ALA A 386 14.48 30.02 19.54
CA ALA A 386 14.92 31.12 20.42
C ALA A 386 16.05 31.96 19.82
N GLN A 387 16.78 31.46 18.81
CA GLN A 387 17.83 32.21 18.12
C GLN A 387 17.34 33.05 16.92
N SER A 388 16.04 33.04 16.60
CA SER A 388 15.49 33.86 15.50
C SER A 388 14.80 35.16 15.95
N ALA A 389 14.96 35.59 17.20
CA ALA A 389 14.35 36.81 17.73
C ALA A 389 15.33 37.86 18.28
N SER A 390 16.64 37.66 18.19
CA SER A 390 17.62 38.71 18.53
C SER A 390 18.90 38.59 17.71
N ALA A 391 18.92 39.20 16.52
CA ALA A 391 20.12 39.77 15.92
C ALA A 391 19.71 40.59 14.70
N ALA A 392 19.53 41.90 14.92
CA ALA A 392 20.01 42.85 13.95
C ALA A 392 21.54 42.79 13.97
N ASP A 393 22.14 42.88 12.77
CA ASP A 393 23.56 43.09 12.51
C ASP A 393 24.54 42.15 13.23
N ASP A 394 24.83 41.00 12.62
CA ASP A 394 26.21 40.49 12.56
C ASP A 394 26.33 39.43 11.45
N ASP A 395 26.92 39.86 10.34
CA ASP A 395 27.37 39.04 9.21
C ASP A 395 28.55 38.17 9.65
N HIS A 396 28.27 36.93 10.06
CA HIS A 396 29.30 35.89 10.11
C HIS A 396 28.99 34.80 9.06
N PRO A 397 29.83 34.67 8.01
CA PRO A 397 29.63 33.65 7.01
C PRO A 397 29.85 32.27 7.62
N VAL A 398 28.80 31.46 7.63
CA VAL A 398 28.90 30.01 7.82
C VAL A 398 29.93 29.50 6.82
N SER A 399 31.06 28.98 7.31
CA SER A 399 32.18 28.67 6.44
C SER A 399 31.76 27.58 5.45
N ALA A 400 31.90 27.87 4.15
CA ALA A 400 31.59 26.97 3.04
C ALA A 400 32.32 25.60 3.14
N SER A 401 33.34 25.51 4.00
CA SER A 401 34.03 24.26 4.35
C SER A 401 33.10 23.24 5.02
N GLN A 402 32.24 23.66 5.95
CA GLN A 402 31.43 22.72 6.72
C GLN A 402 30.25 22.14 5.90
N GLU A 403 29.67 22.95 5.01
CA GLU A 403 28.66 22.45 4.07
C GLU A 403 29.28 21.57 2.98
N ALA A 404 30.48 21.91 2.49
CA ALA A 404 31.20 21.08 1.53
C ALA A 404 31.60 19.70 2.12
N ASP A 405 31.99 19.67 3.39
CA ASP A 405 32.36 18.42 4.06
C ASP A 405 31.15 17.51 4.30
N ALA A 406 30.00 18.08 4.70
CA ALA A 406 28.75 17.33 4.84
C ALA A 406 28.24 16.79 3.49
N LEU A 407 28.32 17.60 2.43
CA LEU A 407 27.92 17.18 1.09
C LEU A 407 28.85 16.08 0.54
N SER A 408 30.16 16.19 0.76
CA SER A 408 31.10 15.16 0.30
C SER A 408 31.00 13.87 1.12
N ALA A 409 30.64 13.92 2.40
CA ALA A 409 30.36 12.74 3.21
C ALA A 409 29.11 12.00 2.70
N ALA A 410 28.04 12.73 2.37
CA ALA A 410 26.83 12.16 1.77
C ALA A 410 27.09 11.53 0.39
N GLN A 411 27.88 12.19 -0.46
CA GLN A 411 28.26 11.66 -1.78
C GLN A 411 29.13 10.39 -1.65
N ARG A 412 30.05 10.33 -0.68
CA ARG A 412 30.85 9.12 -0.41
C ARG A 412 29.99 7.95 0.07
N ALA A 413 29.02 8.20 0.96
CA ALA A 413 28.10 7.17 1.43
C ALA A 413 27.22 6.62 0.28
N ALA A 414 26.71 7.51 -0.58
CA ALA A 414 25.93 7.13 -1.76
C ALA A 414 26.76 6.32 -2.77
N ALA A 415 28.02 6.70 -3.00
CA ALA A 415 28.93 5.95 -3.88
C ALA A 415 29.23 4.55 -3.33
N GLN A 416 29.47 4.39 -2.03
CA GLN A 416 29.70 3.09 -1.39
C GLN A 416 28.46 2.18 -1.46
N ALA A 417 27.25 2.74 -1.30
CA ALA A 417 26.01 1.98 -1.44
C ALA A 417 25.79 1.50 -2.88
N ALA A 418 26.07 2.35 -3.88
CA ALA A 418 25.98 1.99 -5.29
C ALA A 418 27.00 0.91 -5.69
N GLU A 419 28.20 0.94 -5.12
CA GLU A 419 29.26 -0.05 -5.35
C GLU A 419 28.90 -1.42 -4.75
N ARG A 420 28.33 -1.44 -3.53
CA ARG A 420 27.75 -2.65 -2.93
C ARG A 420 26.64 -3.28 -3.78
N LEU A 421 25.73 -2.46 -4.31
CA LEU A 421 24.66 -2.94 -5.21
C LEU A 421 25.21 -3.49 -6.54
N LYS A 422 26.24 -2.87 -7.11
CA LYS A 422 26.93 -3.39 -8.31
C LYS A 422 27.60 -4.74 -8.03
N ASN A 423 28.23 -4.89 -6.86
CA ASN A 423 28.91 -6.13 -6.49
C ASN A 423 27.91 -7.26 -6.22
N MET A 424 26.76 -6.98 -5.61
CA MET A 424 25.66 -7.96 -5.49
C MET A 424 25.12 -8.40 -6.86
N ARG A 425 24.94 -7.47 -7.80
CA ARG A 425 24.48 -7.80 -9.17
C ARG A 425 25.53 -8.57 -9.99
N ARG A 426 26.82 -8.32 -9.78
CA ARG A 426 27.89 -9.09 -10.44
C ARG A 426 27.98 -10.52 -9.88
N SER A 427 27.78 -10.69 -8.57
CA SER A 427 27.73 -12.01 -7.94
C SER A 427 26.60 -12.87 -8.51
N THR A 428 25.42 -12.29 -8.72
CA THR A 428 24.28 -13.03 -9.30
C THR A 428 24.47 -13.33 -10.79
N PHE A 429 25.13 -12.45 -11.55
CA PHE A 429 25.35 -12.66 -12.98
C PHE A 429 26.45 -13.70 -13.29
N VAL A 430 27.47 -13.82 -12.43
CA VAL A 430 28.55 -14.82 -12.60
C VAL A 430 28.03 -16.24 -12.28
N GLN A 431 27.08 -16.39 -11.37
CA GLN A 431 26.45 -17.69 -11.11
C GLN A 431 25.51 -18.13 -12.24
N GLY A 432 24.80 -17.20 -12.90
CA GLY A 432 23.90 -17.54 -14.01
C GLY A 432 24.60 -18.05 -15.28
N ARG A 433 25.85 -17.64 -15.56
CA ARG A 433 26.60 -18.12 -16.74
C ARG A 433 27.28 -19.47 -16.55
N GLY A 434 27.40 -19.97 -15.32
CA GLY A 434 27.95 -21.30 -15.04
C GLY A 434 26.98 -22.45 -15.34
N GLU A 435 25.67 -22.14 -15.41
CA GLU A 435 24.60 -23.13 -15.64
C GLU A 435 24.22 -23.28 -17.12
N GLU A 436 24.62 -22.36 -18.00
CA GLU A 436 24.40 -22.48 -19.46
C GLU A 436 25.50 -23.25 -20.22
N GLN A 437 26.53 -23.76 -19.52
CA GLN A 437 27.63 -24.55 -20.12
C GLN A 437 27.78 -25.97 -19.54
N LYS A 438 26.76 -26.47 -18.85
CA LYS A 438 26.61 -27.90 -18.51
C LYS A 438 25.26 -28.37 -19.00
#